data_AF-A0A8J4RS34-F1
#
_entry.id   AF-A0A8J4RS34-F1
#
_cell.length_a   1.000
_cell.length_b   1.000
_cell.length_c   1.000
_cell.angle_alpha   90.00
_cell.angle_beta   90.00
_cell.angle_gamma   90.00
#
_symmetry.space_group_name_H-M   'P 1'
#
loop_
_entity.id
_entity.type
_entity.pdbx_description
1 polymer ?
#
loop_
_entity_poly.entity_id
_entity_poly.type
_entity_poly.pdbx_seq_one_letter_code
_entity_poly.pdbx_strand_id
1 'polypeptide(L)'
;MTSLSNKPLFNQFISSLVFFLLVVVILDFVCSSTASVSFVTSPFIYTNNKVKVAEERKEAKALLKWKTNLHSKSQTFLSSWAGSNPCNWAGINCDNKSRSVTHLNLSSHNLKGTLHDLSFQSFPNLLSVDLSYNTLFGTIPSNIVHLSKLSVLNLSYNQFTGRIPSEIGRLTSLHVFYLAANQMSGHIPKELGGLASLSELNLSSNNLKGTIPIFLGNLSNLTTLYLYENQLSGSIPQELGMLSSLTDLELSTNSLTGTIPASLGNLSNLTTLYLYENQLSGSIPQELGMLSSLTDLELSTNSLTARIMCFDTSYWTSFVGTFGYTAPEHAYTMEVSEKCDVYSFGVVTLEVIMGRHPGDLISSFLSTSIASSSYDVLLEDVLDQRLALPTGQVAEKVVLVAKIALACLHTNPHSPSQVFYIFSIIGIELGSLLYYDAQRQSLAASMFI
;
A
#
# COMPACT_ATOMS: atom_id res chain seq x y z
N MET A 1 -43.96 -63.73 -20.10
CA MET A 1 -43.23 -62.48 -19.80
C MET A 1 -43.17 -62.33 -18.27
N THR A 2 -42.29 -63.06 -17.59
CA THR A 2 -40.93 -62.64 -17.16
C THR A 2 -40.90 -61.44 -16.21
N SER A 3 -40.67 -61.77 -14.94
CA SER A 3 -39.84 -61.10 -13.94
C SER A 3 -40.16 -59.64 -13.54
N LEU A 4 -40.69 -59.51 -12.33
CA LEU A 4 -40.58 -58.29 -11.50
C LEU A 4 -39.46 -58.42 -10.44
N SER A 5 -38.51 -59.35 -10.58
CA SER A 5 -37.49 -59.62 -9.55
C SER A 5 -36.18 -58.84 -9.70
N ASN A 6 -36.09 -57.80 -10.53
CA ASN A 6 -34.86 -57.03 -10.70
C ASN A 6 -35.13 -55.53 -10.72
N LYS A 7 -35.21 -54.91 -9.54
CA LYS A 7 -34.81 -53.51 -9.35
C LYS A 7 -34.04 -53.34 -8.03
N PRO A 8 -32.91 -52.60 -8.01
CA PRO A 8 -31.99 -52.53 -6.86
C PRO A 8 -32.56 -51.77 -5.64
N LEU A 9 -33.72 -51.12 -5.78
CA LEU A 9 -34.30 -50.28 -4.74
C LEU A 9 -35.13 -51.04 -3.68
N PHE A 10 -35.63 -52.24 -3.96
CA PHE A 10 -36.51 -52.95 -3.00
C PHE A 10 -35.72 -53.67 -1.88
N ASN A 11 -34.54 -54.21 -2.19
CA ASN A 11 -33.66 -54.82 -1.19
C ASN A 11 -32.94 -53.78 -0.30
N GLN A 12 -32.82 -52.54 -0.76
CA GLN A 12 -32.19 -51.46 0.01
C GLN A 12 -33.14 -50.87 1.07
N PHE A 13 -34.45 -50.97 0.86
CA PHE A 13 -35.46 -50.48 1.81
C PHE A 13 -35.71 -51.46 2.98
N ILE A 14 -35.69 -52.77 2.72
CA ILE A 14 -35.82 -53.82 3.75
C ILE A 14 -34.59 -53.85 4.69
N SER A 15 -33.38 -53.59 4.16
CA SER A 15 -32.14 -53.56 4.96
C SER A 15 -32.10 -52.39 5.96
N SER A 16 -32.54 -51.19 5.55
CA SER A 16 -32.63 -50.02 6.44
C SER A 16 -33.69 -50.16 7.53
N LEU A 17 -34.83 -50.80 7.25
CA LEU A 17 -35.91 -50.97 8.23
C LEU A 17 -35.56 -52.00 9.31
N VAL A 18 -34.87 -53.09 8.94
CA VAL A 18 -34.40 -54.13 9.88
C VAL A 18 -33.27 -53.59 10.77
N PHE A 19 -32.37 -52.75 10.24
CA PHE A 19 -31.30 -52.11 11.03
C PHE A 19 -31.85 -51.09 12.04
N PHE A 20 -32.87 -50.32 11.64
CA PHE A 20 -33.51 -49.35 12.54
C PHE A 20 -34.29 -50.02 13.68
N LEU A 21 -34.97 -51.15 13.41
CA LEU A 21 -35.66 -51.94 14.43
C LEU A 21 -34.69 -52.66 15.39
N LEU A 22 -33.50 -53.07 14.93
CA LEU A 22 -32.47 -53.69 15.79
C LEU A 22 -31.83 -52.70 16.77
N VAL A 23 -31.65 -51.44 16.36
CA VAL A 23 -31.06 -50.39 17.21
C VAL A 23 -32.01 -49.94 18.33
N VAL A 24 -33.33 -49.91 18.05
CA VAL A 24 -34.35 -49.58 19.06
C VAL A 24 -34.46 -50.68 20.12
N VAL A 25 -34.40 -51.97 19.74
CA VAL A 25 -34.44 -53.10 20.68
C VAL A 25 -33.18 -53.18 21.56
N ILE A 26 -32.01 -52.77 21.05
CA ILE A 26 -30.76 -52.75 21.84
C ILE A 26 -30.74 -51.56 22.83
N LEU A 27 -31.35 -50.43 22.48
CA LEU A 27 -31.44 -49.26 23.38
C LEU A 27 -32.44 -49.47 24.52
N ASP A 28 -33.52 -50.21 24.29
CA ASP A 28 -34.47 -50.59 25.35
C ASP A 28 -33.90 -51.66 26.32
N PHE A 29 -32.94 -52.47 25.89
CA PHE A 29 -32.34 -53.53 26.73
C PHE A 29 -31.27 -53.02 27.72
N VAL A 30 -30.75 -51.81 27.52
CA VAL A 30 -29.67 -51.24 28.38
C VAL A 30 -30.23 -50.36 29.51
N CYS A 31 -31.53 -50.04 29.51
CA CYS A 31 -32.13 -49.11 30.49
C CYS A 31 -33.03 -49.76 31.57
N SER A 32 -33.07 -51.09 31.69
CA SER A 32 -33.84 -51.74 32.76
C SER A 32 -33.16 -52.98 33.32
N SER A 33 -32.29 -52.80 34.31
CA SER A 33 -31.98 -53.84 35.30
C SER A 33 -31.41 -53.22 36.57
N THR A 34 -32.33 -52.78 37.44
CA THR A 34 -32.11 -52.75 38.88
C THR A 34 -32.22 -54.18 39.42
N ALA A 35 -31.15 -54.74 39.99
CA ALA A 35 -31.26 -55.78 41.02
C ALA A 35 -29.96 -55.94 41.83
N SER A 36 -30.17 -55.93 43.14
CA SER A 36 -29.32 -56.18 44.29
C SER A 36 -28.44 -57.45 44.25
N VAL A 37 -27.21 -57.36 44.79
CA VAL A 37 -26.53 -58.45 45.51
C VAL A 37 -25.67 -57.87 46.67
N SER A 38 -26.02 -58.24 47.91
CA SER A 38 -25.21 -58.23 49.15
C SER A 38 -24.39 -59.54 49.22
N PHE A 39 -23.16 -59.69 49.73
CA PHE A 39 -22.44 -59.30 50.96
C PHE A 39 -20.92 -59.27 50.60
N VAL A 40 -19.98 -58.59 51.30
CA VAL A 40 -19.32 -58.98 52.56
C VAL A 40 -18.53 -57.78 53.11
N THR A 41 -18.51 -57.68 54.44
CA THR A 41 -17.92 -56.63 55.28
C THR A 41 -16.38 -56.65 55.34
N SER A 42 -15.76 -55.47 55.22
CA SER A 42 -14.57 -55.07 56.00
C SER A 42 -14.45 -53.54 56.04
N PRO A 43 -14.16 -52.93 57.20
CA PRO A 43 -14.23 -51.48 57.37
C PRO A 43 -12.90 -50.84 56.96
N PHE A 44 -12.85 -50.21 55.78
CA PHE A 44 -11.84 -49.17 55.55
C PHE A 44 -12.49 -47.80 55.72
N ILE A 45 -12.02 -47.14 56.77
CA ILE A 45 -12.44 -45.83 57.26
C ILE A 45 -12.38 -44.82 56.12
N TYR A 46 -13.54 -44.30 55.73
CA TYR A 46 -13.68 -43.13 54.91
C TYR A 46 -13.29 -41.91 55.75
N THR A 47 -12.00 -41.54 55.77
CA THR A 47 -11.64 -40.18 56.15
C THR A 47 -12.14 -39.27 55.05
N ASN A 48 -13.25 -38.60 55.32
CA ASN A 48 -13.79 -37.45 54.63
C ASN A 48 -12.78 -36.29 54.69
N ASN A 49 -11.61 -36.45 54.08
CA ASN A 49 -10.79 -35.32 53.68
C ASN A 49 -11.44 -34.78 52.42
N LYS A 50 -12.40 -33.87 52.61
CA LYS A 50 -12.57 -32.72 51.72
C LYS A 50 -11.23 -31.98 51.69
N VAL A 51 -10.26 -32.52 50.97
CA VAL A 51 -9.28 -31.68 50.31
C VAL A 51 -10.14 -30.88 49.33
N LYS A 52 -10.40 -29.61 49.66
CA LYS A 52 -10.65 -28.60 48.64
C LYS A 52 -9.43 -28.65 47.72
N VAL A 53 -9.42 -29.56 46.75
CA VAL A 53 -8.57 -29.41 45.59
C VAL A 53 -9.13 -28.15 44.95
N ALA A 54 -8.40 -27.04 45.12
CA ALA A 54 -8.72 -25.82 44.43
C ALA A 54 -8.89 -26.20 42.95
N GLU A 55 -10.07 -25.96 42.40
CA GLU A 55 -10.34 -26.22 40.99
C GLU A 55 -9.43 -25.27 40.21
N GLU A 56 -8.21 -25.73 39.90
CA GLU A 56 -7.19 -24.91 39.27
C GLU A 56 -7.69 -24.53 37.89
N ARG A 57 -7.92 -23.23 37.71
CA ARG A 57 -8.48 -22.65 36.49
C ARG A 57 -7.62 -23.05 35.29
N LYS A 58 -8.25 -23.62 34.26
CA LYS A 58 -7.58 -24.06 33.01
C LYS A 58 -6.76 -22.93 32.37
N GLU A 59 -7.29 -21.70 32.40
CA GLU A 59 -6.63 -20.49 31.93
C GLU A 59 -5.30 -20.24 32.67
N ALA A 60 -5.29 -20.33 34.01
CA ALA A 60 -4.09 -20.13 34.82
C ALA A 60 -3.02 -21.18 34.50
N LYS A 61 -3.42 -22.44 34.34
CA LYS A 61 -2.51 -23.54 33.94
C LYS A 61 -1.88 -23.30 32.58
N ALA A 62 -2.68 -22.88 31.59
CA ALA A 62 -2.20 -22.60 30.24
C ALA A 62 -1.18 -21.45 30.24
N LEU A 63 -1.46 -20.37 30.97
CA LEU A 63 -0.56 -19.21 31.11
C LEU A 63 0.72 -19.56 31.87
N LEU A 64 0.65 -20.33 32.96
CA LEU A 64 1.83 -20.77 33.70
C LEU A 64 2.69 -21.73 32.88
N LYS A 65 2.07 -22.65 32.13
CA LYS A 65 2.78 -23.53 31.18
C LYS A 65 3.51 -22.70 30.11
N TRP A 66 2.87 -21.66 29.59
CA TRP A 66 3.52 -20.76 28.65
C TRP A 66 4.69 -20.01 29.31
N LYS A 67 4.49 -19.44 30.51
CA LYS A 67 5.54 -18.77 31.29
C LYS A 67 6.76 -19.66 31.49
N THR A 68 6.60 -20.94 31.83
CA THR A 68 7.74 -21.86 32.03
C THR A 68 8.56 -22.11 30.77
N ASN A 69 7.96 -21.96 29.59
CA ASN A 69 8.64 -22.11 28.29
C ASN A 69 9.20 -20.78 27.74
N LEU A 70 8.91 -19.65 28.38
CA LEU A 70 9.60 -18.40 28.09
C LEU A 70 11.03 -18.45 28.64
N HIS A 71 11.93 -17.68 28.02
CA HIS A 71 13.31 -17.53 28.49
C HIS A 71 13.36 -17.09 29.96
N SER A 72 14.35 -17.54 30.73
CA SER A 72 14.43 -17.33 32.19
C SER A 72 14.28 -15.86 32.63
N LYS A 73 14.93 -14.94 31.92
CA LYS A 73 14.78 -13.49 32.13
C LYS A 73 13.36 -12.98 31.87
N SER A 74 12.62 -13.56 30.93
CA SER A 74 11.21 -13.22 30.69
C SER A 74 10.34 -13.61 31.89
N GLN A 75 10.66 -14.73 32.55
CA GLN A 75 9.90 -15.24 33.69
C GLN A 75 9.97 -14.30 34.89
N THR A 76 11.07 -13.56 35.06
CA THR A 76 11.22 -12.57 36.13
C THR A 76 10.35 -11.34 35.90
N PHE A 77 10.13 -10.94 34.64
CA PHE A 77 9.18 -9.86 34.30
C PHE A 77 7.73 -10.26 34.58
N LEU A 78 7.42 -11.56 34.57
CA LEU A 78 6.10 -12.09 34.92
C LEU A 78 6.05 -12.58 36.38
N SER A 79 6.77 -11.94 37.30
CA SER A 79 6.85 -12.36 38.71
C SER A 79 5.48 -12.45 39.42
N SER A 80 4.53 -11.58 39.05
CA SER A 80 3.17 -11.62 39.60
C SER A 80 2.36 -12.85 39.20
N TRP A 81 2.78 -13.57 38.15
CA TRP A 81 2.10 -14.78 37.66
C TRP A 81 2.40 -15.95 38.58
N ALA A 82 1.65 -16.03 39.67
CA ALA A 82 1.75 -17.08 40.68
C ALA A 82 0.36 -17.44 41.25
N GLY A 83 0.20 -18.69 41.68
CA GLY A 83 -1.06 -19.21 42.23
C GLY A 83 -2.08 -19.60 41.16
N SER A 84 -3.36 -19.67 41.55
CA SER A 84 -4.44 -20.22 40.72
C SER A 84 -5.40 -19.18 40.13
N ASN A 85 -5.27 -17.91 40.51
CA ASN A 85 -6.14 -16.82 40.05
C ASN A 85 -5.40 -15.89 39.08
N PRO A 86 -5.63 -16.02 37.76
CA PRO A 86 -4.91 -15.24 36.76
C PRO A 86 -5.35 -13.77 36.74
N CYS A 87 -6.52 -13.44 37.29
CA CYS A 87 -7.09 -12.09 37.27
C CYS A 87 -6.34 -11.08 38.16
N ASN A 88 -5.41 -11.55 39.00
CA ASN A 88 -4.56 -10.70 39.82
C ASN A 88 -3.16 -10.51 39.21
N TRP A 89 -2.91 -11.10 38.04
CA TRP A 89 -1.61 -11.06 37.40
C TRP A 89 -1.46 -9.80 36.55
N ALA A 90 -0.25 -9.22 36.55
CA ALA A 90 0.09 -8.13 35.66
C ALA A 90 -0.20 -8.52 34.20
N GLY A 91 -0.88 -7.63 33.49
CA GLY A 91 -1.26 -7.82 32.10
C GLY A 91 -2.47 -8.72 31.86
N ILE A 92 -3.18 -9.18 32.90
CA ILE A 92 -4.39 -10.00 32.75
C ILE A 92 -5.60 -9.25 33.27
N ASN A 93 -6.60 -9.05 32.41
CA ASN A 93 -7.93 -8.59 32.82
C ASN A 93 -8.95 -9.72 32.65
N CYS A 94 -9.85 -9.82 33.62
CA CYS A 94 -10.93 -10.78 33.61
C CYS A 94 -12.28 -10.09 33.58
N ASP A 95 -13.30 -10.78 33.08
CA ASP A 95 -14.69 -10.35 33.26
C ASP A 95 -15.09 -10.44 34.74
N ASN A 96 -15.76 -9.39 35.23
CA ASN A 96 -16.12 -9.26 36.65
C ASN A 96 -17.14 -10.32 37.10
N LYS A 97 -17.97 -10.81 36.19
CA LYS A 97 -19.03 -11.79 36.50
C LYS A 97 -18.51 -13.22 36.45
N SER A 98 -17.93 -13.62 35.32
CA SER A 98 -17.45 -14.98 35.06
C SER A 98 -16.06 -15.25 35.64
N ARG A 99 -15.30 -14.21 35.98
CA ARG A 99 -13.89 -14.28 36.41
C ARG A 99 -13.00 -15.01 35.38
N SER A 100 -13.41 -15.06 34.11
CA SER A 100 -12.66 -15.63 32.98
C SER A 100 -11.80 -14.55 32.34
N VAL A 101 -10.63 -14.94 31.81
CA VAL A 101 -9.69 -14.00 31.17
C VAL A 101 -10.29 -13.45 29.88
N THR A 102 -10.34 -12.12 29.77
CA THR A 102 -10.86 -11.41 28.60
C THR A 102 -9.79 -10.61 27.87
N HIS A 103 -8.76 -10.12 28.56
CA HIS A 103 -7.65 -9.39 27.93
C HIS A 103 -6.31 -9.89 28.46
N LEU A 104 -5.38 -10.11 27.53
CA LEU A 104 -3.98 -10.39 27.78
C LEU A 104 -3.15 -9.26 27.17
N ASN A 105 -2.66 -8.35 27.99
CA ASN A 105 -1.78 -7.25 27.56
C ASN A 105 -0.42 -7.38 28.23
N LEU A 106 0.56 -7.85 27.47
CA LEU A 106 1.96 -7.91 27.87
C LEU A 106 2.85 -7.11 26.92
N SER A 107 2.32 -6.00 26.38
CA SER A 107 3.10 -5.12 25.51
C SER A 107 4.32 -4.57 26.26
N SER A 108 5.48 -4.50 25.61
CA SER A 108 6.71 -3.92 26.21
C SER A 108 7.23 -4.62 27.48
N HIS A 109 6.95 -5.91 27.65
CA HIS A 109 7.38 -6.70 28.83
C HIS A 109 8.73 -7.42 28.63
N ASN A 110 9.46 -7.12 27.55
CA ASN A 110 10.75 -7.75 27.20
C ASN A 110 10.68 -9.29 27.17
N LEU A 111 9.55 -9.84 26.74
CA LEU A 111 9.32 -11.27 26.68
C LEU A 111 10.11 -11.87 25.51
N LYS A 112 10.75 -13.00 25.78
CA LYS A 112 11.45 -13.84 24.80
C LYS A 112 10.96 -15.28 24.91
N GLY A 113 10.54 -15.85 23.79
CA GLY A 113 9.99 -17.22 23.70
C GLY A 113 9.09 -17.38 22.47
N THR A 114 8.34 -18.48 22.41
CA THR A 114 7.42 -18.78 21.30
C THR A 114 5.96 -18.81 21.77
N LEU A 115 5.01 -18.80 20.84
CA LEU A 115 3.57 -18.95 21.13
C LEU A 115 3.06 -20.39 21.09
N HIS A 116 3.86 -21.36 20.64
CA HIS A 116 3.40 -22.76 20.43
C HIS A 116 2.93 -23.45 21.71
N ASP A 117 3.52 -23.11 22.85
CA ASP A 117 3.13 -23.67 24.15
C ASP A 117 1.91 -23.00 24.78
N LEU A 118 1.44 -21.88 24.21
CA LEU A 118 0.23 -21.21 24.68
C LEU A 118 -1.01 -21.93 24.14
N SER A 119 -1.72 -22.61 25.04
CA SER A 119 -2.91 -23.40 24.68
C SER A 119 -4.14 -22.50 24.54
N PHE A 120 -4.30 -21.86 23.37
CA PHE A 120 -5.37 -20.89 23.09
C PHE A 120 -6.80 -21.41 23.33
N GLN A 121 -7.04 -22.72 23.19
CA GLN A 121 -8.32 -23.37 23.52
C GLN A 121 -8.75 -23.14 24.99
N SER A 122 -7.82 -22.81 25.88
CA SER A 122 -8.10 -22.56 27.29
C SER A 122 -8.77 -21.21 27.56
N PHE A 123 -8.86 -20.31 26.56
CA PHE A 123 -9.36 -18.94 26.72
C PHE A 123 -10.59 -18.66 25.83
N PRO A 124 -11.76 -19.29 26.11
CA PRO A 124 -12.95 -19.18 25.27
C PRO A 124 -13.63 -17.79 25.29
N ASN A 125 -13.23 -16.91 26.23
CA ASN A 125 -13.79 -15.56 26.38
C ASN A 125 -12.77 -14.45 26.09
N LEU A 126 -11.61 -14.80 25.52
CA LEU A 126 -10.57 -13.82 25.21
C LEU A 126 -11.04 -12.89 24.09
N LEU A 127 -11.01 -11.59 24.37
CA LEU A 127 -11.42 -10.52 23.47
C LEU A 127 -10.21 -9.75 22.92
N SER A 128 -9.12 -9.68 23.69
CA SER A 128 -7.93 -8.92 23.29
C SER A 128 -6.65 -9.66 23.68
N VAL A 129 -5.71 -9.73 22.73
CA VAL A 129 -4.34 -10.17 22.93
C VAL A 129 -3.41 -9.10 22.39
N ASP A 130 -2.65 -8.47 23.28
CA ASP A 130 -1.58 -7.55 22.95
C ASP A 130 -0.26 -8.08 23.51
N LEU A 131 0.61 -8.54 22.62
CA LEU A 131 1.96 -9.01 22.90
C LEU A 131 3.01 -8.16 22.18
N SER A 132 2.64 -6.94 21.79
CA SER A 132 3.49 -6.06 20.99
C SER A 132 4.76 -5.62 21.71
N TYR A 133 5.76 -5.14 20.98
CA TYR A 133 7.01 -4.61 21.55
C TYR A 133 7.71 -5.62 22.48
N ASN A 134 7.92 -6.83 22.00
CA ASN A 134 8.64 -7.88 22.71
C ASN A 134 9.71 -8.49 21.81
N THR A 135 10.31 -9.59 22.25
CA THR A 135 11.29 -10.38 21.48
C THR A 135 10.80 -11.81 21.26
N LEU A 136 9.48 -11.97 21.09
CA LEU A 136 8.87 -13.26 20.78
C LEU A 136 9.25 -13.69 19.37
N PHE A 137 9.53 -14.97 19.18
CA PHE A 137 10.03 -15.53 17.92
C PHE A 137 9.35 -16.85 17.56
N GLY A 138 9.67 -17.35 16.35
CA GLY A 138 9.04 -18.55 15.78
C GLY A 138 7.77 -18.21 15.00
N THR A 139 6.99 -19.22 14.68
CA THR A 139 5.76 -19.02 13.88
C THR A 139 4.55 -18.73 14.75
N ILE A 140 3.57 -18.02 14.19
CA ILE A 140 2.24 -17.87 14.79
C ILE A 140 1.53 -19.22 14.65
N PRO A 141 1.08 -19.85 15.74
CA PRO A 141 0.50 -21.18 15.69
C PRO A 141 -0.96 -21.13 15.19
N SER A 142 -1.34 -22.12 14.37
CA SER A 142 -2.69 -22.20 13.78
C SER A 142 -3.81 -22.46 14.80
N ASN A 143 -3.46 -22.94 16.00
CA ASN A 143 -4.40 -23.13 17.10
C ASN A 143 -4.98 -21.80 17.64
N ILE A 144 -4.50 -20.64 17.19
CA ILE A 144 -5.10 -19.31 17.46
C ILE A 144 -6.58 -19.24 17.05
N VAL A 145 -6.99 -20.08 16.10
CA VAL A 145 -8.38 -20.24 15.62
C VAL A 145 -9.41 -20.51 16.72
N HIS A 146 -8.97 -21.02 17.88
CA HIS A 146 -9.87 -21.31 19.00
C HIS A 146 -10.34 -20.04 19.74
N LEU A 147 -9.73 -18.88 19.48
CA LEU A 147 -10.11 -17.61 20.08
C LEU A 147 -11.30 -16.97 19.33
N SER A 148 -12.43 -17.67 19.27
CA SER A 148 -13.57 -17.28 18.41
C SER A 148 -14.20 -15.92 18.72
N LYS A 149 -13.95 -15.35 19.91
CA LYS A 149 -14.44 -14.02 20.33
C LYS A 149 -13.39 -12.91 20.22
N LEU A 150 -12.20 -13.22 19.71
CA LEU A 150 -11.09 -12.28 19.66
C LEU A 150 -11.46 -11.09 18.77
N SER A 151 -11.35 -9.89 19.33
CA SER A 151 -11.61 -8.62 18.68
C SER A 151 -10.30 -7.89 18.35
N VAL A 152 -9.30 -7.99 19.23
CA VAL A 152 -7.99 -7.34 19.04
C VAL A 152 -6.88 -8.37 19.11
N LEU A 153 -6.05 -8.42 18.06
CA LEU A 153 -4.81 -9.18 18.02
C LEU A 153 -3.66 -8.25 17.62
N ASN A 154 -2.78 -7.93 18.57
CA ASN A 154 -1.58 -7.15 18.32
C ASN A 154 -0.33 -7.97 18.65
N LEU A 155 0.42 -8.32 17.61
CA LEU A 155 1.67 -9.07 17.67
C LEU A 155 2.86 -8.25 17.11
N SER A 156 2.67 -6.94 16.92
CA SER A 156 3.63 -6.07 16.25
C SER A 156 4.94 -5.91 17.03
N TYR A 157 6.02 -5.51 16.37
CA TYR A 157 7.33 -5.26 16.99
C TYR A 157 7.82 -6.49 17.77
N ASN A 158 7.99 -7.59 17.05
CA ASN A 158 8.50 -8.87 17.55
C ASN A 158 9.46 -9.50 16.51
N GLN A 159 9.79 -10.77 16.68
CA GLN A 159 10.66 -11.55 15.78
C GLN A 159 9.91 -12.76 15.19
N PHE A 160 8.60 -12.63 14.96
CA PHE A 160 7.80 -13.71 14.37
C PHE A 160 8.23 -13.99 12.93
N THR A 161 8.32 -15.27 12.57
CA THR A 161 8.74 -15.76 11.26
C THR A 161 7.69 -16.68 10.64
N GLY A 162 7.94 -17.16 9.42
CA GLY A 162 7.03 -18.06 8.70
C GLY A 162 5.92 -17.30 7.99
N ARG A 163 4.82 -17.98 7.67
CA ARG A 163 3.67 -17.39 6.95
C ARG A 163 2.60 -16.92 7.92
N ILE A 164 1.81 -15.94 7.50
CA ILE A 164 0.57 -15.59 8.20
C ILE A 164 -0.36 -16.82 8.14
N PRO A 165 -0.80 -17.39 9.27
CA PRO A 165 -1.68 -18.56 9.27
C PRO A 165 -3.04 -18.22 8.63
N SER A 166 -3.50 -19.06 7.71
CA SER A 166 -4.80 -18.85 7.05
C SER A 166 -5.97 -19.02 8.02
N GLU A 167 -5.77 -19.73 9.14
CA GLU A 167 -6.76 -19.93 10.18
C GLU A 167 -7.17 -18.63 10.88
N ILE A 168 -6.36 -17.57 10.82
CA ILE A 168 -6.75 -16.23 11.30
C ILE A 168 -8.02 -15.75 10.60
N GLY A 169 -8.21 -16.10 9.32
CA GLY A 169 -9.41 -15.75 8.55
C GLY A 169 -10.73 -16.30 9.11
N ARG A 170 -10.68 -17.20 10.10
CA ARG A 170 -11.87 -17.73 10.79
C ARG A 170 -12.24 -16.95 12.06
N LEU A 171 -11.44 -15.96 12.46
CA LEU A 171 -11.69 -15.11 13.62
C LEU A 171 -12.64 -13.96 13.23
N THR A 172 -13.88 -14.27 12.89
CA THR A 172 -14.83 -13.31 12.28
C THR A 172 -15.22 -12.12 13.18
N SER A 173 -14.93 -12.19 14.49
CA SER A 173 -15.10 -11.08 15.44
C SER A 173 -13.89 -10.13 15.50
N LEU A 174 -12.82 -10.38 14.75
CA LEU A 174 -11.60 -9.58 14.78
C LEU A 174 -11.85 -8.21 14.13
N HIS A 175 -11.59 -7.15 14.89
CA HIS A 175 -11.68 -5.75 14.46
C HIS A 175 -10.29 -5.18 14.19
N VAL A 176 -9.31 -5.49 15.04
CA VAL A 176 -7.93 -4.99 14.92
C VAL A 176 -6.97 -6.16 14.76
N PHE A 177 -6.24 -6.18 13.65
CA PHE A 177 -5.17 -7.13 13.42
C PHE A 177 -3.86 -6.44 13.07
N TYR A 178 -2.94 -6.43 14.02
CA TYR A 178 -1.63 -5.82 13.88
C TYR A 178 -0.51 -6.86 13.98
N LEU A 179 0.33 -6.88 12.96
CA LEU A 179 1.48 -7.77 12.82
C LEU A 179 2.72 -7.02 12.31
N ALA A 180 2.72 -5.69 12.44
CA ALA A 180 3.77 -4.82 11.93
C ALA A 180 5.15 -5.14 12.52
N ALA A 181 6.23 -4.80 11.82
CA ALA A 181 7.61 -4.92 12.31
C ALA A 181 7.93 -6.33 12.85
N ASN A 182 7.84 -7.32 11.96
CA ASN A 182 8.18 -8.72 12.20
C ASN A 182 8.99 -9.26 11.01
N GLN A 183 9.23 -10.58 10.97
CA GLN A 183 9.95 -11.26 9.88
C GLN A 183 9.01 -12.20 9.12
N MET A 184 7.72 -11.85 9.03
CA MET A 184 6.72 -12.65 8.33
C MET A 184 7.03 -12.72 6.84
N SER A 185 6.74 -13.85 6.22
CA SER A 185 7.12 -14.18 4.85
C SER A 185 5.97 -14.86 4.10
N GLY A 186 6.11 -15.01 2.78
CA GLY A 186 5.05 -15.59 1.94
C GLY A 186 3.97 -14.56 1.59
N HIS A 187 2.77 -15.03 1.26
CA HIS A 187 1.69 -14.19 0.72
C HIS A 187 0.69 -13.79 1.81
N ILE A 188 -0.04 -12.71 1.58
CA ILE A 188 -1.23 -12.35 2.36
C ILE A 188 -2.32 -13.41 2.08
N PRO A 189 -2.78 -14.19 3.08
CA PRO A 189 -3.67 -15.32 2.85
C PRO A 189 -5.09 -14.87 2.50
N LYS A 190 -5.73 -15.59 1.56
CA LYS A 190 -7.06 -15.24 1.05
C LYS A 190 -8.18 -15.34 2.06
N GLU A 191 -7.95 -16.14 3.08
CA GLU A 191 -8.87 -16.37 4.17
C GLU A 191 -9.08 -15.10 5.00
N LEU A 192 -8.16 -14.10 4.95
CA LEU A 192 -8.39 -12.81 5.61
C LEU A 192 -9.60 -12.06 5.03
N GLY A 193 -10.02 -12.36 3.80
CA GLY A 193 -11.28 -11.84 3.23
C GLY A 193 -12.54 -12.29 3.99
N GLY A 194 -12.45 -13.27 4.91
CA GLY A 194 -13.53 -13.69 5.80
C GLY A 194 -13.70 -12.82 7.05
N LEU A 195 -12.79 -11.87 7.30
CA LEU A 195 -12.80 -11.01 8.49
C LEU A 195 -13.74 -9.80 8.31
N ALA A 196 -15.04 -10.07 8.17
CA ALA A 196 -16.04 -9.03 7.86
C ALA A 196 -16.11 -7.88 8.89
N SER A 197 -15.67 -8.10 10.13
CA SER A 197 -15.66 -7.08 11.19
C SER A 197 -14.38 -6.24 11.23
N LEU A 198 -13.38 -6.55 10.39
CA LEU A 198 -12.05 -5.94 10.48
C LEU A 198 -12.13 -4.45 10.11
N SER A 199 -11.68 -3.60 11.04
CA SER A 199 -11.54 -2.16 10.85
C SER A 199 -10.10 -1.76 10.59
N GLU A 200 -9.13 -2.46 11.20
CA GLU A 200 -7.73 -2.06 11.12
C GLU A 200 -6.84 -3.27 10.81
N LEU A 201 -6.09 -3.16 9.71
CA LEU A 201 -5.13 -4.16 9.27
C LEU A 201 -3.76 -3.53 9.09
N ASN A 202 -2.81 -3.92 9.93
CA ASN A 202 -1.43 -3.48 9.83
C ASN A 202 -0.48 -4.68 9.66
N LEU A 203 0.05 -4.85 8.46
CA LEU A 203 1.03 -5.88 8.10
C LEU A 203 2.37 -5.28 7.64
N SER A 204 2.60 -4.00 7.92
CA SER A 204 3.79 -3.25 7.50
C SER A 204 5.11 -3.80 8.05
N SER A 205 6.22 -3.42 7.44
CA SER A 205 7.58 -3.75 7.90
C SER A 205 7.78 -5.25 8.11
N ASN A 206 7.56 -6.04 7.06
CA ASN A 206 7.70 -7.50 7.02
C ASN A 206 8.38 -7.95 5.70
N ASN A 207 8.51 -9.26 5.49
CA ASN A 207 9.03 -9.84 4.25
C ASN A 207 7.91 -10.46 3.38
N LEU A 208 6.70 -9.88 3.38
CA LEU A 208 5.56 -10.39 2.61
C LEU A 208 5.79 -10.19 1.12
N LYS A 209 5.35 -11.16 0.32
CA LYS A 209 5.57 -11.27 -1.13
C LYS A 209 4.27 -11.46 -1.90
N GLY A 210 4.36 -11.27 -3.21
CA GLY A 210 3.26 -11.47 -4.15
C GLY A 210 2.32 -10.26 -4.19
N THR A 211 1.14 -10.46 -4.75
CA THR A 211 0.22 -9.34 -5.04
C THR A 211 -0.61 -8.94 -3.83
N ILE A 212 -0.97 -7.65 -3.76
CA ILE A 212 -2.07 -7.19 -2.89
C ILE A 212 -3.34 -7.92 -3.34
N PRO A 213 -4.01 -8.68 -2.47
CA PRO A 213 -5.14 -9.48 -2.94
C PRO A 213 -6.44 -8.71 -3.11
N ILE A 214 -7.20 -9.05 -4.16
CA ILE A 214 -8.48 -8.39 -4.51
C ILE A 214 -9.55 -8.47 -3.42
N PHE A 215 -9.53 -9.52 -2.58
CA PHE A 215 -10.54 -9.72 -1.53
C PHE A 215 -10.48 -8.66 -0.43
N LEU A 216 -9.36 -7.92 -0.31
CA LEU A 216 -9.26 -6.82 0.65
C LEU A 216 -10.32 -5.75 0.36
N GLY A 217 -10.71 -5.56 -0.90
CA GLY A 217 -11.81 -4.66 -1.28
C GLY A 217 -13.19 -5.04 -0.74
N ASN A 218 -13.36 -6.26 -0.20
CA ASN A 218 -14.63 -6.70 0.39
C ASN A 218 -14.73 -6.39 1.90
N LEU A 219 -13.68 -5.84 2.52
CA LEU A 219 -13.66 -5.51 3.94
C LEU A 219 -14.25 -4.12 4.18
N SER A 220 -15.57 -3.97 4.00
CA SER A 220 -16.26 -2.65 4.00
C SER A 220 -16.08 -1.80 5.27
N ASN A 221 -15.72 -2.42 6.39
CA ASN A 221 -15.50 -1.75 7.67
C ASN A 221 -14.05 -1.24 7.85
N LEU A 222 -13.15 -1.55 6.90
CA LEU A 222 -11.74 -1.22 7.02
C LEU A 222 -11.54 0.30 6.92
N THR A 223 -10.98 0.87 7.99
CA THR A 223 -10.57 2.27 8.10
C THR A 223 -9.08 2.43 7.84
N THR A 224 -8.26 1.44 8.23
CA THR A 224 -6.80 1.52 8.14
C THR A 224 -6.22 0.29 7.45
N LEU A 225 -5.45 0.50 6.38
CA LEU A 225 -4.73 -0.54 5.65
C LEU A 225 -3.26 -0.15 5.47
N TYR A 226 -2.39 -0.78 6.25
CA TYR A 226 -0.95 -0.57 6.18
C TYR A 226 -0.23 -1.83 5.70
N LEU A 227 0.36 -1.74 4.50
CA LEU A 227 1.13 -2.81 3.86
C LEU A 227 2.55 -2.37 3.47
N TYR A 228 2.99 -1.20 3.91
CA TYR A 228 4.28 -0.62 3.55
C TYR A 228 5.49 -1.43 4.06
N GLU A 229 6.67 -1.12 3.54
CA GLU A 229 7.93 -1.81 3.88
C GLU A 229 7.79 -3.34 3.78
N ASN A 230 7.40 -3.82 2.60
CA ASN A 230 7.31 -5.24 2.27
C ASN A 230 7.92 -5.51 0.88
N GLN A 231 7.76 -6.73 0.37
CA GLN A 231 8.20 -7.16 -0.96
C GLN A 231 6.99 -7.47 -1.86
N LEU A 232 5.88 -6.73 -1.68
CA LEU A 232 4.66 -6.90 -2.48
C LEU A 232 4.90 -6.42 -3.91
N SER A 233 4.28 -7.09 -4.87
CA SER A 233 4.47 -6.84 -6.31
C SER A 233 3.17 -6.88 -7.10
N GLY A 234 3.24 -6.54 -8.39
CA GLY A 234 2.04 -6.44 -9.25
C GLY A 234 1.28 -5.14 -9.02
N SER A 235 0.08 -5.04 -9.60
CA SER A 235 -0.73 -3.83 -9.57
C SER A 235 -1.50 -3.65 -8.26
N ILE A 236 -1.76 -2.39 -7.90
CA ILE A 236 -2.75 -2.04 -6.88
C ILE A 236 -4.14 -2.49 -7.39
N PRO A 237 -4.89 -3.33 -6.66
CA PRO A 237 -6.21 -3.78 -7.08
C PRO A 237 -7.22 -2.63 -7.14
N GLN A 238 -8.03 -2.59 -8.20
CA GLN A 238 -9.11 -1.60 -8.31
C GLN A 238 -10.18 -1.77 -7.21
N GLU A 239 -10.32 -2.99 -6.69
CA GLU A 239 -11.28 -3.36 -5.63
C GLU A 239 -11.00 -2.62 -4.32
N LEU A 240 -9.78 -2.12 -4.09
CA LEU A 240 -9.50 -1.25 -2.94
C LEU A 240 -10.34 0.03 -2.96
N GLY A 241 -10.77 0.49 -4.14
CA GLY A 241 -11.69 1.61 -4.30
C GLY A 241 -13.12 1.34 -3.80
N MET A 242 -13.43 0.11 -3.35
CA MET A 242 -14.72 -0.24 -2.73
C MET A 242 -14.74 0.00 -1.21
N LEU A 243 -13.61 0.33 -0.60
CA LEU A 243 -13.45 0.51 0.84
C LEU A 243 -13.93 1.88 1.31
N SER A 244 -15.24 2.13 1.24
CA SER A 244 -15.86 3.45 1.54
C SER A 244 -15.53 4.02 2.94
N SER A 245 -15.12 3.18 3.89
CA SER A 245 -14.77 3.58 5.26
C SER A 245 -13.28 3.91 5.43
N LEU A 246 -12.45 3.70 4.40
CA LEU A 246 -11.00 3.82 4.50
C LEU A 246 -10.58 5.28 4.68
N THR A 247 -9.78 5.52 5.72
CA THR A 247 -9.17 6.81 6.05
C THR A 247 -7.69 6.81 5.72
N ASP A 248 -7.01 5.68 5.94
CA ASP A 248 -5.56 5.58 5.81
C ASP A 248 -5.16 4.40 4.92
N LEU A 249 -4.50 4.70 3.81
CA LEU A 249 -3.94 3.71 2.88
C LEU A 249 -2.44 3.96 2.68
N GLU A 250 -1.62 3.04 3.20
CA GLU A 250 -0.17 3.13 3.08
C GLU A 250 0.41 1.86 2.46
N LEU A 251 0.88 2.00 1.21
CA LEU A 251 1.44 0.94 0.37
C LEU A 251 2.88 1.25 -0.06
N SER A 252 3.52 2.22 0.57
CA SER A 252 4.86 2.70 0.26
C SER A 252 5.95 1.62 0.43
N THR A 253 7.13 1.85 -0.15
CA THR A 253 8.31 1.00 0.01
C THR A 253 8.00 -0.48 -0.27
N ASN A 254 7.56 -0.73 -1.51
CA ASN A 254 7.25 -2.07 -2.04
C ASN A 254 7.77 -2.19 -3.48
N SER A 255 7.39 -3.26 -4.20
CA SER A 255 7.68 -3.46 -5.62
C SER A 255 6.41 -3.43 -6.48
N LEU A 256 5.44 -2.58 -6.12
CA LEU A 256 4.18 -2.46 -6.85
C LEU A 256 4.41 -1.82 -8.22
N THR A 257 3.72 -2.33 -9.24
CA THR A 257 3.86 -1.92 -10.65
C THR A 257 2.52 -1.50 -11.24
N GLY A 258 2.52 -1.03 -12.49
CA GLY A 258 1.29 -0.61 -13.17
C GLY A 258 0.80 0.77 -12.73
N THR A 259 -0.44 1.10 -13.08
CA THR A 259 -1.02 2.42 -12.83
C THR A 259 -1.70 2.50 -11.47
N ILE A 260 -1.80 3.72 -10.91
CA ILE A 260 -2.69 3.98 -9.77
C ILE A 260 -4.15 3.79 -10.27
N PRO A 261 -4.99 2.95 -9.62
CA PRO A 261 -6.37 2.77 -10.06
C PRO A 261 -7.21 4.03 -9.83
N ALA A 262 -7.96 4.46 -10.85
CA ALA A 262 -8.91 5.58 -10.75
C ALA A 262 -9.98 5.34 -9.68
N SER A 263 -10.31 4.08 -9.38
CA SER A 263 -11.27 3.71 -8.33
C SER A 263 -10.86 4.16 -6.93
N LEU A 264 -9.58 4.45 -6.67
CA LEU A 264 -9.16 5.04 -5.40
C LEU A 264 -9.76 6.43 -5.18
N GLY A 265 -10.19 7.14 -6.23
CA GLY A 265 -10.93 8.40 -6.12
C GLY A 265 -12.34 8.26 -5.55
N ASN A 266 -12.86 7.03 -5.37
CA ASN A 266 -14.15 6.79 -4.72
C ASN A 266 -14.07 6.83 -3.17
N LEU A 267 -12.86 6.87 -2.61
CA LEU A 267 -12.62 6.76 -1.17
C LEU A 267 -12.82 8.12 -0.46
N SER A 268 -14.06 8.61 -0.41
CA SER A 268 -14.38 9.97 0.07
C SER A 268 -13.91 10.30 1.50
N ASN A 269 -13.65 9.30 2.34
CA ASN A 269 -13.15 9.46 3.70
C ASN A 269 -11.61 9.40 3.81
N LEU A 270 -10.89 9.17 2.71
CA LEU A 270 -9.45 9.00 2.71
C LEU A 270 -8.75 10.31 3.06
N THR A 271 -7.93 10.28 4.11
CA THR A 271 -7.11 11.40 4.58
C THR A 271 -5.65 11.21 4.19
N THR A 272 -5.18 9.97 4.21
CA THR A 272 -3.77 9.62 3.98
C THR A 272 -3.64 8.62 2.83
N LEU A 273 -2.88 8.98 1.79
CA LEU A 273 -2.53 8.09 0.68
C LEU A 273 -1.04 8.14 0.38
N TYR A 274 -0.31 7.10 0.80
CA TYR A 274 1.12 6.98 0.61
C TYR A 274 1.46 5.80 -0.30
N LEU A 275 2.01 6.10 -1.48
CA LEU A 275 2.39 5.13 -2.50
C LEU A 275 3.87 5.26 -2.91
N TYR A 276 4.66 6.07 -2.19
CA TYR A 276 6.05 6.36 -2.52
C TYR A 276 6.95 5.12 -2.49
N GLU A 277 8.12 5.21 -3.12
CA GLU A 277 9.09 4.10 -3.19
C GLU A 277 8.48 2.81 -3.76
N ASN A 278 7.91 2.91 -4.96
CA ASN A 278 7.38 1.79 -5.72
C ASN A 278 7.82 1.90 -7.20
N GLN A 279 7.28 1.03 -8.06
CA GLN A 279 7.52 1.02 -9.50
C GLN A 279 6.23 1.35 -10.27
N LEU A 280 5.35 2.18 -9.68
CA LEU A 280 4.12 2.62 -10.32
C LEU A 280 4.44 3.51 -11.52
N SER A 281 3.64 3.40 -12.57
CA SER A 281 3.85 4.09 -13.83
C SER A 281 2.53 4.62 -14.42
N GLY A 282 2.60 5.36 -15.52
CA GLY A 282 1.45 6.02 -16.13
C GLY A 282 1.06 7.32 -15.44
N SER A 283 -0.11 7.87 -15.78
CA SER A 283 -0.59 9.14 -15.24
C SER A 283 -1.25 8.98 -13.88
N ILE A 284 -1.13 10.02 -13.04
CA ILE A 284 -1.94 10.18 -11.84
C ILE A 284 -3.42 10.29 -12.27
N PRO A 285 -4.37 9.50 -11.72
CA PRO A 285 -5.79 9.58 -12.06
C PRO A 285 -6.46 10.86 -11.57
N GLN A 286 -7.27 11.50 -12.42
CA GLN A 286 -7.99 12.75 -12.08
C GLN A 286 -8.97 12.57 -10.92
N GLU A 287 -9.46 11.36 -10.74
CA GLU A 287 -10.39 11.00 -9.68
C GLU A 287 -9.74 11.20 -8.29
N LEU A 288 -8.40 11.19 -8.17
CA LEU A 288 -7.73 11.37 -6.88
C LEU A 288 -7.91 12.75 -6.25
N GLY A 289 -8.10 13.83 -7.01
CA GLY A 289 -8.42 15.13 -6.37
C GLY A 289 -9.90 15.44 -6.36
N MET A 290 -10.76 14.44 -6.60
CA MET A 290 -12.12 14.45 -6.08
C MET A 290 -12.15 14.09 -4.58
N LEU A 291 -11.03 13.62 -4.01
CA LEU A 291 -10.90 13.26 -2.60
C LEU A 291 -10.81 14.51 -1.72
N SER A 292 -11.98 15.05 -1.35
CA SER A 292 -12.08 16.28 -0.54
C SER A 292 -11.48 16.19 0.86
N SER A 293 -11.31 14.98 1.38
CA SER A 293 -10.80 14.72 2.75
C SER A 293 -9.30 14.48 2.78
N LEU A 294 -8.65 14.37 1.62
CA LEU A 294 -7.25 13.99 1.50
C LEU A 294 -6.35 15.14 1.97
N THR A 295 -5.56 14.89 3.01
CA THR A 295 -4.62 15.85 3.59
C THR A 295 -3.18 15.52 3.22
N ASP A 296 -2.88 14.23 3.11
CA ASP A 296 -1.52 13.73 2.98
C ASP A 296 -1.43 12.79 1.76
N LEU A 297 -0.77 13.25 0.70
CA LEU A 297 -0.55 12.50 -0.53
C LEU A 297 0.94 12.45 -0.85
N GLU A 298 1.51 11.25 -0.84
CA GLU A 298 2.94 11.05 -1.12
C GLU A 298 3.14 9.98 -2.19
N LEU A 299 3.61 10.41 -3.37
CA LEU A 299 3.75 9.59 -4.58
C LEU A 299 5.19 9.53 -5.10
N SER A 300 6.15 10.15 -4.39
CA SER A 300 7.55 10.26 -4.83
C SER A 300 8.20 8.89 -5.07
N THR A 301 9.34 8.89 -5.77
CA THR A 301 10.12 7.67 -6.03
C THR A 301 9.26 6.58 -6.69
N ASN A 302 8.59 6.95 -7.79
CA ASN A 302 7.87 6.09 -8.71
C ASN A 302 8.22 6.49 -10.17
N SER A 303 7.73 5.74 -11.16
CA SER A 303 7.85 6.05 -12.59
C SER A 303 6.61 6.76 -13.16
N LEU A 304 5.91 7.55 -12.33
CA LEU A 304 4.68 8.23 -12.71
C LEU A 304 4.97 9.33 -13.72
N THR A 305 4.22 9.35 -14.82
CA THR A 305 4.22 10.47 -15.76
C THR A 305 3.29 11.52 -15.19
N ALA A 306 3.85 12.65 -14.75
CA ALA A 306 3.05 13.80 -14.40
C ALA A 306 2.37 14.35 -15.67
N ARG A 307 1.16 13.88 -15.96
CA ARG A 307 0.15 14.82 -16.43
C ARG A 307 -0.18 15.66 -15.21
N ILE A 308 0.47 16.81 -15.09
CA ILE A 308 0.14 17.77 -14.03
C ILE A 308 -1.34 18.11 -14.25
N MET A 309 -2.20 17.54 -13.42
CA MET A 309 -3.62 17.85 -13.37
C MET A 309 -3.80 19.06 -12.48
N CYS A 310 -4.53 20.05 -12.98
CA CYS A 310 -5.04 21.12 -12.14
C CYS A 310 -6.49 20.78 -11.76
N PHE A 311 -6.73 20.71 -10.46
CA PHE A 311 -8.05 20.67 -9.87
C PHE A 311 -8.71 22.04 -9.98
N ASP A 312 -9.95 22.02 -10.43
CA ASP A 312 -10.96 23.08 -10.28
C ASP A 312 -10.53 24.49 -10.73
N THR A 313 -10.68 24.81 -12.03
CA THR A 313 -11.20 26.10 -12.51
C THR A 313 -11.51 26.06 -14.01
N SER A 314 -12.59 26.73 -14.41
CA SER A 314 -13.07 26.89 -15.80
C SER A 314 -12.29 27.92 -16.64
N TYR A 315 -11.04 28.21 -16.29
CA TYR A 315 -10.24 29.26 -16.92
C TYR A 315 -8.81 28.83 -17.28
N TRP A 316 -8.57 27.69 -17.93
CA TRP A 316 -7.29 27.51 -18.65
C TRP A 316 -7.42 26.71 -19.95
N THR A 317 -6.54 27.09 -20.88
CA THR A 317 -6.41 26.62 -22.25
C THR A 317 -5.58 25.34 -22.30
N SER A 318 -5.92 24.40 -23.20
CA SER A 318 -5.11 23.22 -23.53
C SER A 318 -3.63 23.57 -23.67
N PHE A 319 -2.70 22.67 -23.31
CA PHE A 319 -1.28 22.81 -23.66
C PHE A 319 -1.15 23.10 -25.17
N VAL A 320 -0.87 24.36 -25.52
CA VAL A 320 -0.69 24.81 -26.91
C VAL A 320 0.80 24.72 -27.21
N GLY A 321 1.24 23.56 -27.68
CA GLY A 321 2.64 23.33 -28.04
C GLY A 321 2.87 21.98 -28.69
N THR A 322 3.70 21.95 -29.74
CA THR A 322 4.16 20.69 -30.34
C THR A 322 5.37 20.20 -29.55
N PHE A 323 5.35 18.93 -29.15
CA PHE A 323 6.47 18.30 -28.45
C PHE A 323 7.74 18.39 -29.30
N GLY A 324 8.87 18.78 -28.69
CA GLY A 324 10.13 19.07 -29.39
C GLY A 324 10.35 20.53 -29.79
N TYR A 325 9.27 21.32 -29.88
CA TYR A 325 9.32 22.75 -30.24
C TYR A 325 9.02 23.67 -29.07
N THR A 326 8.44 23.14 -28.00
CA THR A 326 8.02 23.92 -26.84
C THR A 326 9.20 24.26 -25.95
N ALA A 327 9.28 25.52 -25.50
CA ALA A 327 10.32 25.99 -24.61
C ALA A 327 10.30 25.24 -23.25
N PRO A 328 11.48 24.89 -22.69
CA PRO A 328 11.55 24.19 -21.41
C PRO A 328 10.80 24.92 -20.29
N GLU A 329 10.94 26.24 -20.21
CA GLU A 329 10.26 27.07 -19.23
C GLU A 329 8.73 27.01 -19.35
N HIS A 330 8.18 26.89 -20.55
CA HIS A 330 6.73 26.72 -20.73
C HIS A 330 6.28 25.33 -20.24
N ALA A 331 7.10 24.31 -20.45
CA ALA A 331 6.83 22.97 -19.93
C ALA A 331 6.81 22.92 -18.40
N TYR A 332 7.58 23.78 -17.71
CA TYR A 332 7.63 23.84 -16.25
C TYR A 332 6.64 24.83 -15.63
N THR A 333 6.41 25.99 -16.27
CA THR A 333 5.60 27.08 -15.69
C THR A 333 4.16 27.09 -16.17
N MET A 334 3.86 26.46 -17.32
CA MET A 334 2.59 26.61 -18.05
C MET A 334 2.21 28.06 -18.38
N GLU A 335 3.15 29.01 -18.28
CA GLU A 335 2.94 30.38 -18.68
C GLU A 335 3.44 30.57 -20.12
N VAL A 336 2.53 30.96 -21.02
CA VAL A 336 2.91 31.39 -22.36
C VAL A 336 3.56 32.77 -22.23
N SER A 337 4.79 32.90 -22.73
CA SER A 337 5.52 34.16 -22.77
C SER A 337 6.12 34.39 -24.15
N GLU A 338 6.48 35.65 -24.45
CA GLU A 338 7.18 35.99 -25.70
C GLU A 338 8.51 35.21 -25.86
N LYS A 339 9.12 34.77 -24.74
CA LYS A 339 10.34 33.94 -24.76
C LYS A 339 10.07 32.52 -25.30
N CYS A 340 8.86 31.99 -25.06
CA CYS A 340 8.44 30.70 -25.56
C CYS A 340 8.35 30.68 -27.10
N ASP A 341 7.88 31.79 -27.69
CA ASP A 341 7.82 31.98 -29.14
C ASP A 341 9.22 32.12 -29.74
N VAL A 342 10.12 32.85 -29.06
CA VAL A 342 11.52 33.00 -29.47
C VAL A 342 12.23 31.65 -29.51
N TYR A 343 12.06 30.81 -28.48
CA TYR A 343 12.61 29.46 -28.46
C TYR A 343 12.07 28.59 -29.61
N SER A 344 10.74 28.58 -29.79
CA SER A 344 10.07 27.82 -30.85
C SER A 344 10.57 28.23 -32.24
N PHE A 345 10.76 29.54 -32.46
CA PHE A 345 11.36 30.08 -33.68
C PHE A 345 12.79 29.55 -33.90
N GLY A 346 13.60 29.47 -32.84
CA GLY A 346 14.95 28.90 -32.89
C GLY A 346 14.96 27.45 -33.36
N VAL A 347 14.08 26.62 -32.81
CA VAL A 347 13.95 25.19 -33.18
C VAL A 347 13.57 25.06 -34.66
N VAL A 348 12.52 25.77 -35.10
CA VAL A 348 12.05 25.72 -36.49
C VAL A 348 13.12 26.24 -37.46
N THR A 349 13.83 27.30 -37.10
CA THR A 349 14.87 27.87 -37.95
C THR A 349 16.04 26.90 -38.13
N LEU A 350 16.47 26.23 -37.05
CA LEU A 350 17.49 25.17 -37.16
C LEU A 350 16.99 23.98 -37.97
N GLU A 351 15.74 23.56 -37.78
CA GLU A 351 15.16 22.46 -38.56
C GLU A 351 15.18 22.75 -40.06
N VAL A 352 14.87 23.99 -40.46
CA VAL A 352 14.94 24.44 -41.86
C VAL A 352 16.38 24.41 -42.39
N ILE A 353 17.36 24.85 -41.61
CA ILE A 353 18.77 24.88 -42.04
C ILE A 353 19.35 23.46 -42.13
N MET A 354 18.99 22.59 -41.19
CA MET A 354 19.48 21.21 -41.07
C MET A 354 18.76 20.22 -41.97
N GLY A 355 17.53 20.53 -42.40
CA GLY A 355 16.66 19.60 -43.12
C GLY A 355 16.16 18.41 -42.29
N ARG A 356 16.37 18.45 -40.96
CA ARG A 356 15.98 17.46 -39.96
C ARG A 356 15.79 18.12 -38.59
N HIS A 357 15.02 17.50 -37.69
CA HIS A 357 14.76 18.04 -36.36
C HIS A 357 16.07 18.16 -35.53
N PRO A 358 16.36 19.29 -34.88
CA PRO A 358 17.62 19.56 -34.17
C PRO A 358 17.74 18.87 -32.79
N GLY A 359 17.01 17.78 -32.54
CA GLY A 359 16.87 17.17 -31.20
C GLY A 359 18.20 16.74 -30.58
N ASP A 360 19.10 16.16 -31.39
CA ASP A 360 20.42 15.72 -30.94
C ASP A 360 21.34 16.91 -30.59
N LEU A 361 21.23 18.03 -31.32
CA LEU A 361 21.96 19.26 -31.00
C LEU A 361 21.44 19.90 -29.71
N ILE A 362 20.12 20.01 -29.57
CA ILE A 362 19.48 20.57 -28.38
C ILE A 362 19.85 19.77 -27.12
N SER A 363 19.85 18.44 -27.20
CA SER A 363 20.24 17.59 -26.07
C SER A 363 21.72 17.76 -25.69
N SER A 364 22.61 17.95 -26.68
CA SER A 364 24.02 18.28 -26.45
C SER A 364 24.20 19.63 -25.72
N PHE A 365 23.47 20.68 -26.14
CA PHE A 365 23.51 21.99 -25.48
C PHE A 365 22.98 21.95 -24.04
N LEU A 366 21.92 21.20 -23.79
CA LEU A 366 21.37 21.03 -22.44
C LEU A 366 22.32 20.26 -21.51
N SER A 367 23.18 19.40 -22.06
CA SER A 367 24.15 18.62 -21.29
C SER A 367 25.42 19.38 -20.90
N THR A 368 25.70 20.54 -21.51
CA THR A 368 26.91 21.34 -21.26
C THR A 368 26.61 22.57 -20.41
N SER A 369 26.91 22.50 -19.12
CA SER A 369 26.70 23.58 -18.15
C SER A 369 27.82 24.64 -18.19
N ILE A 370 28.03 25.38 -19.29
CA ILE A 370 29.05 26.44 -19.34
C ILE A 370 28.58 27.69 -20.10
N ALA A 371 28.53 28.79 -19.35
CA ALA A 371 28.57 30.15 -19.85
C ALA A 371 29.99 30.50 -20.30
N SER A 372 30.26 30.50 -21.61
CA SER A 372 31.33 31.34 -22.18
C SER A 372 31.23 31.37 -23.70
N SER A 373 31.36 32.59 -24.22
CA SER A 373 31.65 32.97 -25.60
C SER A 373 32.50 31.97 -26.39
N SER A 374 32.14 31.79 -27.68
CA SER A 374 32.81 31.03 -28.75
C SER A 374 32.63 29.51 -28.75
N TYR A 375 31.48 29.05 -29.27
CA TYR A 375 31.39 27.75 -29.91
C TYR A 375 31.43 27.95 -31.43
N ASP A 376 32.51 27.49 -32.06
CA ASP A 376 32.56 27.19 -33.49
C ASP A 376 31.78 25.88 -33.70
N VAL A 377 30.46 25.97 -33.76
CA VAL A 377 29.67 24.91 -34.40
C VAL A 377 30.07 24.92 -35.87
N LEU A 378 30.72 23.84 -36.33
CA LEU A 378 31.10 23.72 -37.74
C LEU A 378 29.83 23.79 -38.59
N LEU A 379 29.80 24.74 -39.53
CA LEU A 379 28.63 24.99 -40.38
C LEU A 379 28.19 23.71 -41.13
N GLU A 380 29.12 22.81 -41.44
CA GLU A 380 28.84 21.51 -42.07
C GLU A 380 27.92 20.59 -41.23
N ASP A 381 27.93 20.71 -39.90
CA ASP A 381 27.11 19.88 -39.01
C ASP A 381 25.66 20.39 -38.89
N VAL A 382 25.45 21.67 -39.22
CA VAL A 382 24.17 22.37 -39.14
C VAL A 382 23.48 22.45 -40.49
N LEU A 383 24.22 22.38 -41.61
CA LEU A 383 23.63 22.47 -42.94
C LEU A 383 22.99 21.14 -43.38
N ASP A 384 21.88 21.25 -44.09
CA ASP A 384 21.26 20.13 -44.80
C ASP A 384 22.22 19.59 -45.87
N GLN A 385 22.76 18.40 -45.61
CA GLN A 385 23.71 17.72 -46.50
C GLN A 385 23.11 17.32 -47.85
N ARG A 386 21.78 17.41 -48.02
CA ARG A 386 21.11 17.17 -49.31
C ARG A 386 21.24 18.35 -50.27
N LEU A 387 21.60 19.53 -49.77
CA LEU A 387 21.75 20.75 -50.55
C LEU A 387 23.23 21.04 -50.84
N ALA A 388 23.48 21.75 -51.94
CA ALA A 388 24.83 22.23 -52.24
C ALA A 388 25.26 23.27 -51.19
N LEU A 389 26.53 23.22 -50.78
CA LEU A 389 27.06 24.17 -49.80
C LEU A 389 26.87 25.61 -50.29
N PRO A 390 26.38 26.51 -49.42
CA PRO A 390 26.20 27.90 -49.76
C PRO A 390 27.58 28.53 -50.03
N THR A 391 27.66 29.40 -51.03
CA THR A 391 28.89 30.11 -51.41
C THR A 391 28.68 31.62 -51.44
N GLY A 392 29.77 32.39 -51.24
CA GLY A 392 29.74 33.85 -51.25
C GLY A 392 28.78 34.46 -50.21
N GLN A 393 28.04 35.49 -50.61
CA GLN A 393 27.11 36.22 -49.73
C GLN A 393 25.98 35.35 -49.15
N VAL A 394 25.66 34.22 -49.78
CA VAL A 394 24.63 33.30 -49.26
C VAL A 394 25.14 32.57 -48.02
N ALA A 395 26.42 32.18 -48.00
CA ALA A 395 27.02 31.52 -46.85
C ALA A 395 27.01 32.43 -45.62
N GLU A 396 27.36 33.71 -45.80
CA GLU A 396 27.34 34.70 -44.71
C GLU A 396 25.94 34.87 -44.10
N LYS A 397 24.90 34.92 -44.94
CA LYS A 397 23.51 35.00 -44.48
C LYS A 397 23.07 33.75 -43.73
N VAL A 398 23.42 32.56 -44.24
CA VAL A 398 23.06 31.29 -43.58
C VAL A 398 23.76 31.15 -42.23
N VAL A 399 25.03 31.55 -42.14
CA VAL A 399 25.77 31.61 -40.86
C VAL A 399 25.10 32.57 -39.89
N LEU A 400 24.68 33.75 -40.35
CA LEU A 400 23.99 34.73 -39.51
C LEU A 400 22.66 34.17 -38.96
N VAL A 401 21.84 33.55 -39.82
CA VAL A 401 20.56 32.95 -39.41
C VAL A 401 20.79 31.79 -38.43
N ALA A 402 21.79 30.93 -38.65
CA ALA A 402 22.14 29.85 -37.74
C ALA A 402 22.56 30.38 -36.35
N LYS A 403 23.34 31.47 -36.30
CA LYS A 403 23.74 32.12 -35.03
C LYS A 403 22.54 32.68 -34.27
N ILE A 404 21.60 33.31 -34.97
CA ILE A 404 20.35 33.80 -34.37
C ILE A 404 19.53 32.64 -33.81
N ALA A 405 19.36 31.57 -34.59
CA ALA A 405 18.60 30.40 -34.18
C ALA A 405 19.19 29.71 -32.92
N LEU A 406 20.51 29.59 -32.85
CA LEU A 406 21.20 29.06 -31.66
C LEU A 406 21.04 29.97 -30.43
N ALA A 407 21.08 31.30 -30.61
CA ALA A 407 20.84 32.25 -29.52
C ALA A 407 19.42 32.15 -28.94
N CYS A 408 18.43 31.82 -29.77
CA CYS A 408 17.05 31.58 -29.35
C CYS A 408 16.89 30.35 -28.44
N LEU A 409 17.83 29.40 -28.44
CA LEU A 409 17.75 28.15 -27.67
C LEU A 409 18.41 28.22 -26.28
N HIS A 410 18.94 29.38 -25.89
CA HIS A 410 19.67 29.52 -24.63
C HIS A 410 18.75 29.46 -23.40
N THR A 411 19.08 28.58 -22.45
CA THR A 411 18.19 28.09 -21.37
C THR A 411 18.24 28.86 -20.05
N ASN A 412 18.54 30.17 -20.06
CA ASN A 412 18.50 30.96 -18.81
C ASN A 412 17.29 31.92 -18.77
N PRO A 413 16.16 31.48 -18.18
CA PRO A 413 14.91 32.25 -18.13
C PRO A 413 15.00 33.53 -17.28
N HIS A 414 15.98 33.66 -16.39
CA HIS A 414 16.19 34.85 -15.53
C HIS A 414 17.13 35.90 -16.11
N SER A 415 17.71 35.67 -17.28
CA SER A 415 18.57 36.66 -17.91
C SER A 415 17.73 37.69 -18.68
N PRO A 416 17.86 39.00 -18.43
CA PRO A 416 17.32 40.04 -19.31
C PRO A 416 17.96 40.01 -20.71
N SER A 417 18.93 39.13 -20.95
CA SER A 417 19.92 39.25 -22.03
C SER A 417 19.63 38.46 -23.30
N GLN A 418 18.63 37.57 -23.37
CA GLN A 418 18.44 36.75 -24.58
C GLN A 418 18.05 37.61 -25.80
N VAL A 419 17.03 38.45 -25.64
CA VAL A 419 16.57 39.36 -26.71
C VAL A 419 17.64 40.42 -27.02
N PHE A 420 18.34 40.94 -26.00
CA PHE A 420 19.45 41.90 -26.19
C PHE A 420 20.65 41.28 -26.91
N TYR A 421 20.96 40.01 -26.64
CA TYR A 421 22.01 39.28 -27.31
C TYR A 421 21.65 39.01 -28.78
N ILE A 422 20.40 38.65 -29.07
CA ILE A 422 19.89 38.54 -30.45
C ILE A 422 20.00 39.89 -31.18
N PHE A 423 19.63 41.00 -30.53
CA PHE A 423 19.79 42.33 -31.12
C PHE A 423 21.25 42.70 -31.41
N SER A 424 22.18 42.28 -30.54
CA SER A 424 23.61 42.48 -30.78
C SER A 424 24.12 41.70 -32.01
N ILE A 425 23.55 40.53 -32.29
CA ILE A 425 23.89 39.72 -33.47
C ILE A 425 23.33 40.35 -34.76
N ILE A 426 22.15 40.96 -34.70
CA ILE A 426 21.48 41.59 -35.85
C ILE A 426 22.05 43.01 -36.13
N GLY A 427 22.78 43.59 -35.18
CA GLY A 427 23.41 44.91 -35.33
C GLY A 427 22.44 46.08 -35.17
N ILE A 428 21.36 45.89 -34.41
CA ILE A 428 20.37 46.95 -34.14
C ILE A 428 20.77 47.73 -32.88
N GLU A 429 21.10 49.02 -33.04
CA GLU A 429 21.33 49.91 -31.90
C GLU A 429 20.01 50.24 -31.19
N LEU A 430 19.97 50.07 -29.86
CA LEU A 430 18.80 50.29 -28.99
C LEU A 430 18.06 51.64 -29.22
N GLY A 431 18.78 52.67 -29.65
CA GLY A 431 18.19 53.99 -29.98
C GLY A 431 17.19 53.96 -31.14
N SER A 432 17.35 53.03 -32.08
CA SER A 432 16.46 52.89 -33.25
C SER A 432 15.15 52.14 -32.93
N LEU A 433 15.18 51.25 -31.93
CA LEU A 433 13.99 50.54 -31.41
C LEU A 433 13.13 51.42 -30.51
N LEU A 434 13.73 52.22 -29.62
CA LEU A 434 12.98 53.18 -28.80
C LEU A 434 12.28 54.24 -29.65
N TYR A 435 12.88 54.64 -30.78
CA TYR A 435 12.26 55.53 -31.76
C TYR A 435 11.06 54.88 -32.46
N TYR A 436 11.16 53.59 -32.82
CA TYR A 436 10.06 52.83 -33.43
C TYR A 436 8.92 52.54 -32.44
N ASP A 437 9.22 52.24 -31.18
CA ASP A 437 8.20 51.97 -30.16
C ASP A 437 7.47 53.26 -29.72
N ALA A 438 8.19 54.39 -29.67
CA ALA A 438 7.60 55.72 -29.52
C ALA A 438 6.68 56.09 -30.70
N GLN A 439 7.06 55.75 -31.94
CA GLN A 439 6.18 55.91 -33.10
C GLN A 439 4.97 54.96 -33.05
N ARG A 440 5.13 53.72 -32.57
CA ARG A 440 4.06 52.74 -32.45
C ARG A 440 3.02 53.14 -31.40
N GLN A 441 3.46 53.65 -30.25
CA GLN A 441 2.58 54.21 -29.22
C GLN A 441 1.89 55.50 -29.69
N SER A 442 2.58 56.35 -30.45
CA SER A 442 1.98 57.54 -31.08
C SER A 442 0.91 57.20 -32.11
N LEU A 443 1.12 56.16 -32.94
CA LEU A 443 0.15 55.68 -33.92
C LEU A 443 -1.07 55.02 -33.25
N ALA A 444 -0.87 54.27 -32.17
CA ALA A 444 -1.94 53.70 -31.37
C ALA A 444 -2.79 54.79 -30.67
N ALA A 445 -2.15 55.85 -30.16
CA ALA A 445 -2.86 56.99 -29.57
C ALA A 445 -3.68 57.80 -30.60
N SER A 446 -3.22 57.90 -31.85
CA SER A 446 -3.96 58.55 -32.94
C SER A 446 -5.11 57.72 -33.53
N MET A 447 -5.22 56.43 -33.20
CA MET A 447 -6.37 55.59 -33.56
C MET A 447 -7.52 55.66 -32.54
N PHE A 448 -7.36 56.39 -31.43
CA PHE A 448 -8.36 56.54 -30.37
C PHE A 448 -8.79 58.00 -30.11
N ILE A 449 -8.56 58.92 -31.06
CA ILE A 449 -9.15 60.28 -31.08
C ILE A 449 -10.05 60.44 -32.29
#